data_AF-A0A3M1ASE8-F1
#
_entry.id   AF-A0A3M1ASE8-F1
#
_cell.length_a   1.000
_cell.length_b   1.000
_cell.length_c   1.000
_cell.angle_alpha   90.00
_cell.angle_beta   90.00
_cell.angle_gamma   90.00
#
_symmetry.space_group_name_H-M   'P 1'
#
loop_
_entity.id
_entity.type
_entity.pdbx_description
1 polymer ?
#
loop_
_entity_poly.entity_id
_entity_poly.type
_entity_poly.pdbx_seq_one_letter_code
_entity_poly.pdbx_strand_id
1 'polypeptide(L)' 'MKTITIQITHSRARKIIKELEALHLIRIIEENDSVRMPLSKKLAGKLPSRIAEQLQQHVLESREEWQRNI' A
#
# COMPACT_ATOMS: atom_id res chain seq x y z
N MET A 1 -21.81 -1.71 -10.80
CA MET A 1 -21.72 -1.00 -9.50
C MET A 1 -21.64 0.49 -9.80
N LYS A 2 -22.41 1.34 -9.10
CA LYS A 2 -22.41 2.79 -9.30
C LYS A 2 -21.91 3.46 -8.02
N THR A 3 -20.72 4.01 -8.07
CA THR A 3 -20.09 4.68 -6.92
C THR A 3 -20.37 6.17 -7.03
N ILE A 4 -20.85 6.77 -5.95
CA ILE A 4 -21.15 8.20 -5.89
C ILE A 4 -20.27 8.81 -4.80
N THR A 5 -19.47 9.79 -5.17
CA THR A 5 -18.64 10.54 -4.23
C THR A 5 -19.48 11.65 -3.62
N ILE A 6 -19.60 11.65 -2.29
CA ILE A 6 -20.32 12.67 -1.54
C ILE A 6 -19.35 13.45 -0.66
N GLN A 7 -19.41 14.78 -0.71
CA GLN A 7 -18.63 15.64 0.17
C GLN A 7 -19.45 15.94 1.43
N ILE A 8 -18.87 15.67 2.59
CA ILE A 8 -19.50 16.00 3.88
C ILE A 8 -19.26 17.48 4.15
N THR A 9 -20.32 18.29 4.09
CA THR A 9 -20.27 19.75 4.33
C THR A 9 -20.49 20.13 5.79
N HIS A 10 -21.07 19.24 6.60
CA HIS A 10 -21.38 19.50 8.00
C HIS A 10 -21.10 18.29 8.88
N SER A 11 -20.50 18.52 10.05
CA SER A 11 -20.22 17.51 11.08
C SER A 11 -21.41 16.63 11.50
N ARG A 12 -22.64 17.15 11.43
CA ARG A 12 -23.87 16.40 11.75
C ARG A 12 -24.17 15.30 10.72
N ALA A 13 -23.77 15.51 9.46
CA ALA A 13 -24.03 14.54 8.38
C ALA A 13 -23.25 13.24 8.58
N ARG A 14 -22.12 13.28 9.31
CA ARG A 14 -21.34 12.07 9.64
C ARG A 14 -22.13 11.05 10.47
N LYS A 15 -23.01 11.52 11.37
CA LYS A 15 -23.86 10.64 12.18
C LYS A 15 -24.94 9.98 11.31
N ILE A 16 -25.59 10.78 10.47
CA ILE A 16 -26.61 10.33 9.51
C ILE A 16 -26.03 9.28 8.54
N ILE A 17 -24.81 9.50 8.05
CA ILE A 17 -24.12 8.54 7.16
C ILE A 17 -23.83 7.21 7.88
N LYS A 18 -23.40 7.26 9.14
CA LYS A 18 -23.22 6.03 9.94
C LYS A 18 -24.55 5.29 10.17
N GLU A 19 -25.63 6.02 10.38
CA GLU A 19 -26.97 5.44 10.53
C GLU A 19 -27.44 4.81 9.21
N LEU A 20 -27.19 5.45 8.07
CA LEU A 20 -27.47 4.90 6.74
C LEU A 20 -26.62 3.66 6.41
N GLU A 21 -25.37 3.62 6.87
CA GLU A 21 -24.50 2.45 6.77
C GLU A 21 -25.00 1.29 7.64
N ALA A 22 -25.47 1.56 8.85
CA ALA A 22 -26.08 0.54 9.72
C ALA A 22 -27.33 -0.08 9.07
N LEU A 23 -28.08 0.72 8.31
CA LEU A 23 -29.21 0.27 7.49
C LEU A 23 -28.80 -0.41 6.18
N HIS A 24 -27.50 -0.57 5.90
CA HIS A 24 -26.94 -1.18 4.70
C HIS A 24 -27.32 -0.48 3.38
N LEU A 25 -27.75 0.78 3.44
CA LEU A 25 -28.15 1.57 2.27
C LEU A 25 -26.94 2.16 1.54
N ILE A 26 -25.88 2.45 2.28
CA ILE A 26 -24.61 2.96 1.77
C ILE A 26 -23.47 2.22 2.44
N ARG A 27 -22.31 2.17 1.77
CA ARG A 27 -21.07 1.67 2.35
C ARG A 27 -20.07 2.81 2.34
N ILE A 28 -19.50 3.14 3.49
CA ILE A 28 -18.44 4.14 3.56
C ILE A 28 -17.18 3.47 2.99
N ILE A 29 -16.73 3.94 1.83
CA ILE A 29 -15.43 3.57 1.28
C ILE A 29 -14.44 4.56 1.87
N GLU A 30 -13.93 4.27 3.06
CA GLU A 30 -12.75 4.98 3.55
C GLU A 30 -11.59 4.54 2.66
N GLU A 31 -11.17 5.42 1.75
CA GLU A 31 -9.83 5.31 1.19
C GLU A 31 -8.91 5.40 2.41
N ASN A 32 -8.41 4.23 2.82
CA ASN A 32 -7.34 4.13 3.78
C ASN A 32 -6.18 4.88 3.13
N ASP A 33 -6.09 6.17 3.42
CA ASP A 33 -4.89 6.97 3.28
C ASP A 33 -3.93 6.41 4.33
N SER A 34 -3.54 5.15 4.12
CA SER A 34 -2.47 4.50 4.83
C SER A 34 -1.29 5.36 4.44
N VAL A 35 -0.98 6.29 5.33
CA VAL A 35 0.16 7.19 5.36
C VAL A 35 1.16 6.66 4.37
N ARG A 36 1.36 7.36 3.24
CA ARG A 36 2.35 7.02 2.21
C ARG A 36 3.74 7.03 2.85
N MET A 37 4.02 6.00 3.62
CA MET A 37 5.25 5.86 4.34
C MET A 37 6.26 5.44 3.29
N PRO A 38 7.36 6.18 3.12
CA PRO A 38 8.34 5.83 2.11
C PRO A 38 8.76 4.38 2.30
N LEU A 39 8.73 3.60 1.22
CA LEU A 39 9.07 2.17 1.21
C LEU A 39 10.38 1.89 1.94
N SER A 40 11.34 2.82 1.83
CA SER A 40 12.61 2.82 2.55
C SER A 40 12.44 2.73 4.07
N LYS A 41 11.48 3.44 4.68
CA LYS A 41 11.17 3.33 6.12
C LYS A 41 10.44 2.04 6.47
N LYS A 42 9.60 1.50 5.57
CA LYS A 42 8.88 0.24 5.82
C LYS A 42 9.80 -0.98 5.78
N LEU A 43 10.87 -0.90 4.99
CA LEU A 43 11.78 -2.02 4.71
C LEU A 43 13.15 -1.86 5.38
N ALA A 44 13.47 -0.70 5.94
CA ALA A 44 14.70 -0.48 6.72
C ALA A 44 14.82 -1.51 7.85
N GLY A 45 15.95 -2.23 7.87
CA GLY A 45 16.26 -3.22 8.91
C GLY A 45 15.51 -4.55 8.81
N LYS A 46 14.62 -4.74 7.82
CA LYS A 46 13.91 -6.02 7.62
C LYS A 46 14.74 -7.08 6.89
N LEU A 47 15.81 -6.67 6.21
CA LEU A 47 16.70 -7.58 5.51
C LEU A 47 17.98 -7.78 6.34
N PRO A 48 18.25 -8.99 6.86
CA PRO A 48 19.50 -9.30 7.53
C PRO A 48 20.67 -9.12 6.55
N SER A 49 21.76 -8.49 7.01
CA SER A 49 22.93 -8.18 6.16
C SER A 49 23.46 -9.40 5.41
N ARG A 50 23.45 -10.58 6.05
CA ARG A 50 23.86 -11.85 5.45
C ARG A 50 23.04 -12.24 4.22
N ILE A 51 21.73 -12.03 4.25
CA ILE A 51 20.82 -12.33 3.13
C ILE A 51 20.99 -11.28 2.02
N ALA A 52 21.26 -10.03 2.38
CA ALA A 52 21.54 -8.96 1.42
C ALA A 52 22.80 -9.26 0.61
N GLU A 53 23.87 -9.72 1.26
CA GLU A 53 25.12 -10.10 0.60
C GLU A 53 24.95 -11.29 -0.35
N GLN A 54 24.22 -12.34 0.07
CA GLN A 54 23.94 -13.50 -0.79
C GLN A 54 23.11 -13.13 -2.02
N LEU A 55 22.10 -12.27 -1.86
CA LEU A 55 21.32 -11.74 -2.99
C LEU A 55 22.18 -10.92 -3.95
N GLN A 56 23.07 -10.08 -3.40
CA GLN A 56 23.95 -9.27 -4.21
C GLN A 56 24.95 -10.12 -5.02
N GLN A 57 25.52 -11.16 -4.41
CA GLN A 57 26.37 -12.13 -5.09
C GLN A 57 25.60 -12.84 -6.22
N HIS A 58 24.40 -13.35 -5.95
CA HIS A 58 23.60 -14.03 -6.96
C HIS A 58 23.22 -13.13 -8.15
N VAL A 59 22.95 -11.84 -7.90
CA VAL A 59 22.68 -10.85 -8.95
C VAL A 59 23.93 -10.55 -9.78
N LEU A 60 25.11 -10.50 -9.14
CA LEU A 60 26.39 -10.31 -9.83
C LEU A 60 26.70 -11.51 -10.71
N GLU A 61 26.62 -12.74 -10.18
CA GLU A 61 26.81 -13.98 -10.93
C GLU A 61 25.85 -14.05 -12.12
N SER A 62 24.57 -13.74 -11.91
CA SER A 62 23.61 -13.65 -13.01
C SER A 62 24.08 -12.66 -14.07
N ARG A 63 24.44 -11.42 -13.70
CA ARG A 63 24.88 -10.42 -14.68
C ARG A 63 26.12 -10.87 -15.46
N GLU A 64 27.06 -11.56 -14.84
CA GLU A 64 28.23 -12.10 -15.53
C GLU A 64 27.84 -13.21 -16.52
N GLU A 65 26.91 -14.09 -16.15
CA GLU A 65 26.36 -15.12 -17.06
C GLU A 65 25.66 -14.50 -18.28
N TRP A 66 24.91 -13.41 -18.07
CA TRP A 66 24.30 -12.65 -19.16
C TRP A 66 25.34 -11.93 -20.03
N GLN A 67 26.47 -11.48 -19.47
CA GLN A 67 27.57 -10.84 -20.21
C GLN A 67 28.45 -11.85 -20.98
N ARG A 68 28.56 -13.09 -20.51
CA ARG A 68 29.29 -14.17 -21.21
C ARG A 68 28.56 -14.72 -22.43
N ASN A 69 27.25 -14.52 -22.52
CA ASN A 69 26.42 -15.01 -23.63
C ASN A 69 26.11 -13.92 -24.68
N ILE A 70 26.86 -12.81 -24.69
CA ILE A 70 26.83 -11.73 -25.70
C ILE A 70 28.12 -11.77 -26.50
#